data_AF-A0A2N6EX53-F1
#
_entry.id   AF-A0A2N6EX53-F1
#
_cell.length_a   1.000
_cell.length_b   1.000
_cell.length_c   1.000
_cell.angle_alpha   90.00
_cell.angle_beta   90.00
_cell.angle_gamma   90.00
#
_symmetry.space_group_name_H-M   'P 1'
#
loop_
_entity.id
_entity.type
_entity.pdbx_description
1 polymer ?
#
loop_
_entity_poly.entity_id
_entity_poly.type
_entity_poly.pdbx_seq_one_letter_code
_entity_poly.pdbx_strand_id
1 'polypeptide(L)' 'VANAMKQVGTDKEALREAIENTKGYVGVSGIYNLTAEDHNGLDTSSMVIVQVKDGMFVMAD' A
#
# COMPACT_ATOMS: atom_id res chain seq x y z
N VAL A 1 -7.20 -0.24 6.45
CA VAL A 1 -7.81 0.18 7.74
C VAL A 1 -9.22 -0.36 7.95
N ALA A 2 -10.22 -0.03 7.10
CA ALA A 2 -11.61 -0.47 7.31
C ALA A 2 -11.76 -2.00 7.48
N ASN A 3 -11.00 -2.81 6.72
CA ASN A 3 -11.04 -4.27 6.87
C ASN A 3 -10.50 -4.73 8.23
N ALA A 4 -9.39 -4.16 8.70
CA ALA A 4 -8.87 -4.45 10.03
C ALA A 4 -9.86 -4.01 11.12
N MET A 5 -10.47 -2.83 11.00
CA MET A 5 -11.51 -2.38 11.95
C MET A 5 -12.73 -3.30 11.98
N LYS A 6 -13.14 -3.87 10.83
CA LYS A 6 -14.21 -4.88 10.79
C LYS A 6 -13.82 -6.18 11.51
N GLN A 7 -12.53 -6.52 11.55
CA GLN A 7 -12.04 -7.74 12.17
C GLN A 7 -11.85 -7.60 13.68
N VAL A 8 -11.27 -6.49 14.15
CA VAL A 8 -10.82 -6.35 15.55
C VAL A 8 -11.40 -5.13 16.27
N GLY A 9 -12.24 -4.34 15.60
CA GLY A 9 -12.80 -3.10 16.17
C GLY A 9 -11.80 -1.95 16.19
N THR A 10 -11.91 -1.10 17.21
CA THR A 10 -11.16 0.17 17.30
C THR A 10 -10.18 0.22 18.47
N ASP A 11 -9.90 -0.91 19.12
CA ASP A 11 -8.81 -0.98 20.08
C ASP A 11 -7.49 -0.69 19.37
N LYS A 12 -6.65 0.15 19.97
CA LYS A 12 -5.44 0.68 19.33
C LYS A 12 -4.44 -0.42 18.99
N GLU A 13 -4.17 -1.32 19.94
CA GLU A 13 -3.13 -2.32 19.77
C GLU A 13 -3.61 -3.44 18.85
N ALA A 14 -4.85 -3.89 19.02
CA ALA A 14 -5.44 -4.89 18.13
C ALA A 14 -5.54 -4.38 16.68
N LEU A 15 -5.97 -3.13 16.48
CA LEU A 15 -6.10 -2.54 15.15
C LEU A 15 -4.74 -2.41 14.46
N ARG A 16 -3.72 -1.98 15.21
CA ARG A 16 -2.35 -1.89 14.69
C ARG A 16 -1.84 -3.26 14.25
N GLU A 17 -1.94 -4.26 15.12
CA GLU A 17 -1.51 -5.64 14.83
C GLU A 17 -2.24 -6.21 13.59
N ALA A 18 -3.55 -5.97 13.47
CA ALA A 18 -4.32 -6.42 12.31
C ALA A 18 -3.89 -5.72 11.01
N ILE A 19 -3.50 -4.44 11.06
CA ILE A 19 -2.99 -3.72 9.89
C ILE A 19 -1.59 -4.23 9.52
N GLU A 20 -0.68 -4.35 10.48
CA GLU A 20 0.70 -4.83 10.28
C GLU A 20 0.75 -6.25 9.70
N ASN A 21 -0.28 -7.07 9.92
CA ASN A 21 -0.41 -8.41 9.35
C ASN A 21 -1.06 -8.45 7.95
N THR A 22 -1.31 -7.30 7.31
CA THR A 22 -1.90 -7.25 5.96
C THR A 22 -0.93 -7.76 4.91
N LYS A 23 -1.32 -8.81 4.17
CA LYS A 23 -0.55 -9.40 3.07
C LYS A 23 -1.39 -9.50 1.80
N GLY A 24 -0.75 -9.28 0.65
CA GLY A 24 -1.38 -9.43 -0.67
C GLY A 24 -2.55 -8.49 -0.92
N TYR A 25 -2.63 -7.35 -0.23
CA TYR A 25 -3.76 -6.45 -0.37
C TYR A 25 -3.63 -5.60 -1.64
N VAL A 26 -4.52 -5.83 -2.60
CA VAL A 26 -4.55 -5.10 -3.88
C VAL A 26 -5.13 -3.70 -3.66
N GLY A 27 -4.30 -2.68 -3.78
CA GLY A 27 -4.69 -1.27 -3.74
C GLY A 27 -4.49 -0.58 -5.09
N VAL A 28 -4.79 0.73 -5.13
CA VAL A 28 -4.71 1.53 -6.36
C VAL A 28 -3.27 1.65 -6.88
N SER A 29 -2.29 1.73 -5.97
CA SER A 29 -0.88 1.95 -6.30
C SER A 29 -0.04 0.67 -6.35
N GLY A 30 -0.60 -0.49 -6.04
CA GLY A 30 0.15 -1.75 -5.99
C GLY A 30 -0.42 -2.76 -5.00
N ILE A 31 0.37 -3.79 -4.71
CA ILE A 31 0.01 -4.86 -3.78
C ILE A 31 0.78 -4.64 -2.47
N TYR A 32 0.04 -4.45 -1.38
CA TYR A 32 0.60 -4.16 -0.06
C TYR A 32 0.88 -5.44 0.74
N ASN A 33 2.10 -5.50 1.29
CA ASN A 33 2.57 -6.53 2.21
C ASN A 33 3.24 -5.87 3.42
N LEU A 34 2.43 -5.45 4.39
CA LEU A 34 2.90 -4.70 5.56
C LEU A 34 3.62 -5.61 6.57
N THR A 35 4.51 -5.04 7.37
CA THR A 35 5.03 -5.63 8.62
C THR A 35 5.08 -4.56 9.70
N ALA A 36 5.51 -4.90 10.92
CA ALA A 36 5.75 -3.90 11.97
C ALA A 36 6.96 -3.00 11.66
N GLU A 37 7.89 -3.47 10.84
CA GLU A 37 9.09 -2.75 10.42
C GLU A 37 8.87 -1.98 9.11
N ASP A 38 8.06 -2.51 8.20
CA ASP A 38 7.72 -1.89 6.92
C ASP A 38 6.23 -1.52 6.84
N HIS A 39 5.96 -0.24 7.12
CA HIS A 39 4.61 0.35 7.03
C HIS A 39 4.25 0.84 5.62
N ASN A 40 5.14 0.69 4.63
CA ASN A 40 4.84 0.94 3.22
C ASN A 40 4.34 -0.35 2.57
N GLY A 41 5.12 -1.43 2.65
CA GLY A 41 4.78 -2.76 2.13
C GLY A 41 4.60 -2.83 0.61
N LEU A 42 5.00 -1.79 -0.12
CA LEU A 42 5.10 -1.75 -1.58
C LEU A 42 6.54 -2.00 -2.00
N ASP A 43 6.72 -2.64 -3.16
CA ASP A 43 8.02 -2.86 -3.78
C ASP A 43 8.18 -2.05 -5.08
N THR A 44 9.30 -2.24 -5.78
CA THR A 44 9.59 -1.51 -7.03
C THR A 44 8.62 -1.81 -8.16
N SER A 45 7.82 -2.89 -8.09
CA SER A 45 6.76 -3.15 -9.07
C SER A 45 5.59 -2.16 -8.97
N SER A 46 5.48 -1.45 -7.84
CA SER A 46 4.51 -0.36 -7.64
C SER A 46 4.90 0.96 -8.32
N MET A 47 6.12 1.03 -8.89
CA MET A 47 6.69 2.26 -9.43
C MET A 47 6.73 2.21 -10.96
N VAL A 48 6.45 3.36 -11.57
CA VAL A 48 6.66 3.59 -13.01
C VAL A 48 7.44 4.88 -13.20
N ILE A 49 8.23 4.93 -14.27
CA ILE A 49 8.93 6.16 -14.68
C ILE A 49 8.10 6.82 -15.78
N VAL A 50 7.85 8.11 -15.62
CA VAL A 50 7.14 8.93 -16.59
C VAL A 50 8.04 10.07 -17.07
N GLN A 51 7.79 10.54 -18.28
CA GLN A 51 8.44 11.70 -18.89
C GLN A 51 7.39 12.71 -19.36
N VAL A 52 7.75 13.99 -19.43
CA VAL A 52 6.88 15.03 -19.96
C VAL A 52 7.14 15.22 -21.46
N LYS A 53 6.14 14.95 -22.29
CA LYS A 53 6.15 15.24 -23.75
C LYS A 53 4.93 16.09 -24.09
N ASP A 54 5.16 17.22 -24.75
CA ASP A 54 4.10 18.17 -25.16
C ASP A 54 3.15 18.57 -24.03
N GLY A 55 3.68 18.77 -22.83
CA GLY A 55 2.92 19.16 -21.64
C GLY A 55 2.11 18.04 -20.98
N MET A 56 2.26 16.79 -21.43
CA MET A 56 1.57 15.62 -20.88
C MET A 56 2.56 14.64 -20.25
N PHE A 57 2.14 13.94 -19.19
CA PHE A 57 2.86 12.77 -18.68
C PHE A 57 2.62 11.57 -19.59
N VAL A 58 3.70 10.99 -20.09
CA VAL A 58 3.69 9.72 -20.83
C VAL A 58 4.68 8.76 -20.18
N MET A 59 4.56 7.47 -20.47
CA MET A 59 5.56 6.50 -20.01
C MET A 59 6.94 6.88 -20.55
N ALA A 60 7.96 6.77 -19.68
CA ALA A 60 9.34 6.94 -20.10
C ALA A 60 9.76 5.77 -21.00
N ASP A 61 10.53 6.08 -22.04
CA ASP A 61 11.13 5.11 -22.96
C ASP A 61 12.53 4.72 -22.49
#